data_AF-A0A9D0QWD6-F1
#
_entry.id   AF-A0A9D0QWD6-F1
#
_cell.length_a   1.000
_cell.length_b   1.000
_cell.length_c   1.000
_cell.angle_alpha   90.00
_cell.angle_beta   90.00
_cell.angle_gamma   90.00
#
_symmetry.space_group_name_H-M   'P 1'
#
loop_
_entity.id
_entity.type
_entity.pdbx_description
1 polymer ?
#
loop_
_entity_poly.entity_id
_entity_poly.type
_entity_poly.pdbx_seq_one_letter_code
_entity_poly.pdbx_strand_id
1 'polypeptide(L)'
;MLWLSSEWARSIEVEMDKGIFVSRAEAESTTLKELLERYLDEITPLKKGAASETNRLKVLMRLPLARRFIAGIRGMDIARFRDGRLHKVTLFTVKRELVLLGHAFEIARKEWGIYIHNPVRDIKLPPENRPRNHRLGLWVVLLHNVPNHSVARKAGATGELVRPEIFLGRTGWIE
;
A
#
# COMPACT_ATOMS: atom_id res chain seq x y z
N MET A 1 15.96 37.46 41.86
CA MET A 1 14.87 36.94 40.99
C MET A 1 14.83 37.70 39.64
N LEU A 2 15.98 37.92 38.99
CA LEU A 2 16.07 38.61 37.68
C LEU A 2 16.97 37.87 36.67
N TRP A 3 17.49 36.70 37.04
CA TRP A 3 18.49 35.97 36.26
C TRP A 3 17.90 34.88 35.35
N LEU A 4 16.64 34.49 35.59
CA LEU A 4 15.96 33.48 34.77
C LEU A 4 15.44 34.05 33.44
N SER A 5 15.22 35.37 33.33
CA SER A 5 14.69 35.98 32.10
C SER A 5 15.77 36.17 31.03
N SER A 6 17.01 36.43 31.42
CA SER A 6 18.12 36.71 30.51
C SER A 6 18.71 35.43 29.91
N GLU A 7 18.80 34.34 30.69
CA GLU A 7 19.24 33.04 30.18
C GLU A 7 18.26 32.47 29.13
N TRP A 8 16.95 32.67 29.33
CA TRP A 8 15.91 32.23 28.39
C TRP A 8 15.89 33.05 27.10
N ALA A 9 16.11 34.37 27.19
CA ALA A 9 16.24 35.23 26.01
C ALA A 9 17.50 34.89 25.20
N ARG A 10 18.62 34.63 25.89
CA ARG A 10 19.89 34.29 25.26
C ARG A 10 19.89 32.90 24.63
N SER A 11 19.15 31.93 25.18
CA SER A 11 18.98 30.62 24.54
C SER A 11 18.20 30.72 23.23
N ILE A 12 17.21 31.61 23.16
CA ILE A 12 16.43 31.86 21.94
C ILE A 12 17.32 32.56 20.89
N GLU A 13 18.13 33.55 21.27
CA GLU A 13 19.04 34.24 20.35
C GLU A 13 20.15 33.34 19.80
N VAL A 14 20.73 32.45 20.62
CA VAL A 14 21.76 31.49 20.20
C VAL A 14 21.17 30.41 19.26
N GLU A 15 19.89 30.11 19.35
CA GLU A 15 19.17 29.22 18.43
C GLU A 15 18.90 29.89 17.07
N MET A 16 18.68 31.22 17.07
CA MET A 16 18.54 32.05 15.86
C MET A 16 19.87 32.26 15.12
N ASP A 17 20.97 32.52 15.85
CA ASP A 17 22.30 32.79 15.26
C ASP A 17 22.97 31.55 14.63
N LYS A 18 22.53 30.33 14.99
CA LYS A 18 23.07 29.08 14.43
C LYS A 18 22.45 28.67 13.09
N GLY A 19 21.43 29.39 12.60
CA GLY A 19 20.67 28.96 11.41
C GLY A 19 19.83 27.69 11.62
N ILE A 20 19.63 27.30 12.89
CA ILE A 20 18.83 26.14 13.33
C ILE A 20 17.52 26.63 13.95
N PHE A 21 17.08 27.86 13.64
CA PHE A 21 15.74 28.29 13.98
C PHE A 21 14.75 27.69 12.97
N VAL A 22 14.34 26.45 13.26
CA VAL A 22 13.20 25.82 12.61
C VAL A 22 11.95 26.56 13.08
N SER A 23 11.48 27.49 12.26
CA SER A 23 10.28 28.23 12.60
C SER A 23 9.06 27.31 12.51
N ARG A 24 8.25 27.28 13.57
CA ARG A 24 6.87 26.77 13.50
C ARG A 24 6.07 27.45 12.37
N ALA A 25 6.48 28.64 11.95
CA ALA A 25 5.89 29.34 10.81
C ALA A 25 5.93 28.51 9.53
N GLU A 26 6.97 27.71 9.29
CA GLU A 26 7.04 26.86 8.09
C GLU A 26 5.94 25.79 8.11
N ALA A 27 5.65 25.21 9.28
CA ALA A 27 4.54 24.28 9.46
C ALA A 27 3.16 24.95 9.36
N GLU A 28 3.06 26.22 9.75
CA GLU A 28 1.84 27.01 9.69
C GLU A 28 1.57 27.56 8.28
N SER A 29 2.60 27.76 7.46
CA SER A 29 2.48 28.22 6.08
C SER A 29 2.40 27.09 5.06
N THR A 30 2.91 25.89 5.40
CA THR A 30 2.94 24.75 4.47
C THR A 30 1.64 23.96 4.53
N THR A 31 1.02 23.77 3.38
CA THR A 31 -0.15 22.90 3.22
C THR A 31 0.26 21.43 3.08
N LEU A 32 -0.66 20.51 3.39
CA LEU A 32 -0.42 19.09 3.17
C LEU A 32 -0.18 18.80 1.68
N LYS A 33 -0.80 19.56 0.77
CA LYS A 33 -0.56 19.43 -0.66
C LYS A 33 0.91 19.68 -1.01
N GLU A 34 1.47 20.80 -0.56
CA GLU A 34 2.87 21.17 -0.80
C GLU A 34 3.84 20.15 -0.19
N LEU A 35 3.54 19.69 1.03
CA LEU A 35 4.31 18.61 1.68
C LEU A 35 4.32 17.33 0.85
N LEU A 36 3.17 16.95 0.28
CA LEU A 36 3.06 15.75 -0.57
C LEU A 36 3.70 15.95 -1.95
N GLU A 37 3.71 17.18 -2.49
CA GLU A 37 4.36 17.51 -3.76
C GLU A 37 5.88 17.37 -3.62
N ARG A 38 6.45 17.99 -2.58
CA ARG A 38 7.87 17.82 -2.24
C ARG A 38 8.24 16.34 -2.01
N TYR A 39 7.38 15.61 -1.32
CA TYR A 39 7.56 14.17 -1.09
C TYR A 39 7.51 13.35 -2.39
N LEU A 40 6.65 13.74 -3.33
CA LEU A 40 6.54 13.12 -4.64
C LEU A 40 7.82 13.30 -5.45
N ASP A 41 8.46 14.46 -5.35
CA ASP A 41 9.64 14.80 -6.15
C ASP A 41 10.94 14.24 -5.53
N GLU A 42 11.09 14.31 -4.21
CA GLU A 42 12.35 13.94 -3.54
C GLU A 42 12.42 12.45 -3.13
N ILE A 43 11.30 11.88 -2.65
CA ILE A 43 11.32 10.57 -1.97
C ILE A 43 10.74 9.46 -2.84
N THR A 44 9.65 9.73 -3.54
CA THR A 44 8.92 8.72 -4.33
C THR A 44 9.76 8.09 -5.45
N PRO A 45 10.62 8.82 -6.19
CA PRO A 45 11.43 8.24 -7.28
C PRO A 45 12.45 7.21 -6.80
N LEU A 46 12.88 7.32 -5.54
CA LEU A 46 13.87 6.42 -4.94
C LEU A 46 13.29 5.04 -4.57
N LYS A 47 11.97 4.87 -4.68
CA LYS A 47 11.28 3.65 -4.26
C LYS A 47 10.97 2.74 -5.44
N LYS A 48 11.15 1.42 -5.22
CA LYS A 48 10.76 0.37 -6.18
C LYS A 48 9.28 0.42 -6.61
N GLY A 49 8.41 1.03 -5.80
CA GLY A 49 6.96 1.15 -6.03
C GLY A 49 6.49 2.52 -6.54
N ALA A 50 7.39 3.36 -7.06
CA ALA A 50 7.14 4.76 -7.39
C ALA A 50 5.83 4.99 -8.15
N ALA A 51 5.59 4.28 -9.26
CA ALA A 51 4.40 4.49 -10.09
C ALA A 51 3.06 4.33 -9.33
N SER A 52 2.96 3.31 -8.47
CA SER A 52 1.74 3.09 -7.67
C SER A 52 1.59 4.12 -6.55
N GLU A 53 2.72 4.55 -5.97
CA GLU A 53 2.78 5.57 -4.93
C GLU A 53 2.39 6.94 -5.49
N THR A 54 2.92 7.32 -6.66
CA THR A 54 2.60 8.54 -7.40
C THR A 54 1.11 8.68 -7.66
N ASN A 55 0.45 7.64 -8.17
CA ASN A 55 -0.99 7.68 -8.41
C ASN A 55 -1.78 7.91 -7.11
N ARG A 56 -1.32 7.31 -6.01
CA ARG A 56 -1.95 7.45 -4.69
C ARG A 56 -1.75 8.85 -4.13
N LEU A 57 -0.54 9.40 -4.23
CA LEU A 57 -0.20 10.78 -3.88
C LEU A 57 -1.06 11.79 -4.64
N LYS A 58 -1.18 11.64 -5.97
CA LYS A 58 -2.04 12.50 -6.80
C LYS A 58 -3.51 12.46 -6.38
N VAL A 59 -4.01 11.30 -5.95
CA VAL A 59 -5.37 11.20 -5.38
C VAL A 59 -5.46 11.93 -4.04
N LEU A 60 -4.49 11.73 -3.14
CA LEU A 60 -4.46 12.39 -1.84
C LEU A 60 -4.44 13.92 -1.96
N MET A 61 -3.64 14.47 -2.88
CA MET A 61 -3.54 15.91 -3.15
C MET A 61 -4.85 16.56 -3.62
N ARG A 62 -5.78 15.78 -4.18
CA ARG A 62 -7.09 16.28 -4.64
C ARG A 62 -8.14 16.33 -3.52
N LEU A 63 -7.86 15.71 -2.38
CA LEU A 63 -8.82 15.61 -1.29
C LEU A 63 -8.85 16.88 -0.45
N PRO A 64 -9.97 17.18 0.24
CA PRO A 64 -10.09 18.39 1.07
C PRO A 64 -9.00 18.51 2.15
N LEU A 65 -8.50 17.37 2.66
CA LEU A 65 -7.43 17.34 3.65
C LEU A 65 -6.13 17.96 3.13
N ALA A 66 -5.84 17.85 1.82
CA ALA A 66 -4.62 18.38 1.23
C ALA A 66 -4.54 19.91 1.27
N ARG A 67 -5.69 20.60 1.34
CA ARG A 67 -5.76 22.06 1.39
C ARG A 67 -5.52 22.63 2.78
N ARG A 68 -5.37 21.79 3.81
CA ARG A 68 -5.13 22.24 5.18
C ARG A 68 -3.63 22.38 5.45
N PHE A 69 -3.30 23.36 6.29
CA PHE A 69 -1.96 23.54 6.83
C PHE A 69 -1.56 22.38 7.72
N ILE A 70 -0.32 21.92 7.60
CA ILE A 70 0.17 20.73 8.29
C ILE A 70 0.21 20.90 9.80
N ALA A 71 0.46 22.12 10.30
CA ALA A 71 0.36 22.45 11.72
C ALA A 71 -1.05 22.26 12.31
N GLY A 72 -2.10 22.41 11.48
CA GLY A 72 -3.49 22.32 11.91
C GLY A 72 -4.09 20.92 11.86
N ILE A 73 -3.39 19.94 11.26
CA ILE A 73 -3.93 18.59 11.08
C ILE A 73 -3.75 17.79 12.37
N ARG A 74 -4.88 17.35 12.95
CA ARG A 74 -4.89 16.52 14.16
C ARG A 74 -5.30 15.09 13.85
N GLY A 75 -5.07 14.17 14.78
CA GLY A 75 -5.51 12.78 14.66
C GLY A 75 -7.00 12.63 14.32
N MET A 76 -7.86 13.52 14.85
CA MET A 76 -9.30 13.56 14.51
C MET A 76 -9.55 13.82 13.01
N ASP A 77 -8.78 14.70 12.37
CA ASP A 77 -8.94 14.97 10.94
C ASP A 77 -8.53 13.76 10.10
N ILE A 78 -7.47 13.05 10.52
CA ILE A 78 -7.04 11.80 9.88
C ILE A 78 -8.09 10.70 10.08
N ALA A 79 -8.72 10.61 11.26
CA ALA A 79 -9.80 9.66 11.52
C ALA A 79 -11.03 9.93 10.63
N ARG A 80 -11.45 11.20 10.52
CA ARG A 80 -12.53 11.61 9.60
C ARG A 80 -12.20 11.31 8.15
N PHE A 81 -10.95 11.56 7.74
CA PHE A 81 -10.45 11.19 6.43
C PHE A 81 -10.55 9.68 6.20
N ARG A 82 -10.07 8.86 7.14
CA ARG A 82 -10.14 7.39 7.08
C ARG A 82 -11.58 6.93 6.90
N ASP A 83 -12.48 7.38 7.75
CA ASP A 83 -13.88 6.93 7.75
C ASP A 83 -14.59 7.37 6.46
N GLY A 84 -14.33 8.59 5.97
CA GLY A 84 -14.81 9.05 4.67
C GLY A 84 -14.26 8.25 3.48
N ARG A 85 -12.99 7.83 3.54
CA ARG A 85 -12.37 7.00 2.48
C ARG A 85 -12.91 5.58 2.46
N LEU A 86 -13.25 4.99 3.60
CA LEU A 86 -13.78 3.63 3.69
C LEU A 86 -15.10 3.42 2.94
N HIS A 87 -15.86 4.50 2.68
CA HIS A 87 -17.05 4.45 1.84
C HIS A 87 -16.74 4.32 0.34
N LYS A 88 -15.51 4.65 -0.09
CA LYS A 88 -15.11 4.74 -1.50
C LYS A 88 -14.08 3.70 -1.91
N VAL A 89 -13.23 3.25 -0.99
CA VAL A 89 -12.11 2.36 -1.28
C VAL A 89 -11.98 1.26 -0.23
N THR A 90 -11.26 0.19 -0.58
CA THR A 90 -11.04 -0.95 0.31
C THR A 90 -10.18 -0.56 1.53
N LEU A 91 -10.38 -1.27 2.64
CA LEU A 91 -9.57 -1.14 3.88
C LEU A 91 -8.07 -1.13 3.61
N PHE A 92 -7.61 -2.02 2.73
CA PHE A 92 -6.20 -2.14 2.34
C PHE A 92 -5.67 -0.87 1.66
N THR A 93 -6.52 -0.23 0.85
CA THR A 93 -6.17 1.01 0.15
C THR A 93 -6.04 2.17 1.14
N VAL A 94 -7.01 2.30 2.05
CA VAL A 94 -6.98 3.31 3.13
C VAL A 94 -5.74 3.11 4.02
N LYS A 95 -5.44 1.87 4.41
CA LYS A 95 -4.25 1.57 5.21
C LYS A 95 -2.97 2.03 4.52
N ARG A 96 -2.81 1.72 3.23
CA ARG A 96 -1.64 2.18 2.46
C ARG A 96 -1.56 3.71 2.35
N GLU A 97 -2.69 4.39 2.18
CA GLU A 97 -2.76 5.85 2.18
C GLU A 97 -2.32 6.44 3.53
N LEU A 98 -2.80 5.87 4.64
CA LEU A 98 -2.42 6.32 5.98
C LEU A 98 -0.95 6.08 6.30
N VAL A 99 -0.39 4.92 5.91
CA VAL A 99 1.05 4.63 6.08
C VAL A 99 1.89 5.62 5.29
N LEU A 100 1.48 5.95 4.06
CA LEU A 100 2.16 6.91 3.21
C LEU A 100 2.14 8.31 3.84
N LEU A 101 0.97 8.79 4.29
CA LEU A 101 0.84 10.05 5.01
C LEU A 101 1.74 10.06 6.24
N GLY A 102 1.71 9.00 7.05
CA GLY A 102 2.54 8.89 8.25
C GLY A 102 4.03 8.97 7.94
N HIS A 103 4.49 8.37 6.84
CA HIS A 103 5.87 8.48 6.40
C HIS A 103 6.22 9.88 5.91
N ALA A 104 5.33 10.55 5.16
CA ALA A 104 5.55 11.91 4.69
C ALA A 104 5.71 12.92 5.85
N PHE A 105 4.88 12.81 6.90
CA PHE A 105 5.03 13.61 8.12
C PHE A 105 6.36 13.33 8.84
N GLU A 106 6.83 12.08 8.81
CA GLU A 106 8.08 11.70 9.45
C GLU A 106 9.31 12.24 8.70
N ILE A 107 9.29 12.20 7.37
CA ILE A 107 10.33 12.80 6.52
C ILE A 107 10.35 14.32 6.71
N ALA A 108 9.19 14.97 6.70
CA ALA A 108 9.11 16.40 6.93
C ALA A 108 9.74 16.80 8.28
N ARG A 109 9.50 16.00 9.32
CA ARG A 109 10.08 16.21 10.65
C ARG A 109 11.59 15.96 10.71
N LYS A 110 12.09 14.90 10.08
CA LYS A 110 13.47 14.44 10.23
C LYS A 110 14.43 15.06 9.22
N GLU A 111 14.03 15.11 7.97
CA GLU A 111 14.90 15.46 6.84
C GLU A 111 14.74 16.93 6.46
N TRP A 112 13.52 17.45 6.49
CA TRP A 112 13.23 18.83 6.10
C TRP A 112 13.21 19.79 7.29
N GLY A 113 13.47 19.28 8.50
CA GLY A 113 13.51 20.06 9.72
C GLY A 113 12.16 20.60 10.16
N ILE A 114 11.05 20.34 9.49
CA ILE A 114 9.73 20.93 9.83
C ILE A 114 9.25 20.38 11.18
N TYR A 115 9.20 21.23 12.22
CA TYR A 115 8.81 20.80 13.56
C TYR A 115 7.29 20.58 13.68
N ILE A 116 6.83 19.38 13.32
CA ILE A 116 5.43 18.96 13.40
C ILE A 116 5.26 17.63 14.12
N HIS A 117 4.13 17.50 14.82
CA HIS A 117 3.65 16.23 15.31
C HIS A 117 3.09 15.39 14.16
N ASN A 118 3.23 14.06 14.22
CA ASN A 118 2.67 13.16 13.22
C ASN A 118 1.27 12.69 13.65
N PRO A 119 0.18 13.26 13.08
CA PRO A 119 -1.19 12.97 13.52
C PRO A 119 -1.63 11.53 13.21
N VAL A 120 -0.90 10.80 12.36
CA VAL A 120 -1.21 9.39 12.06
C VAL A 120 -0.87 8.49 13.24
N ARG A 121 0.06 8.90 14.12
CA ARG A 121 0.41 8.13 15.33
C ARG A 121 -0.70 8.13 16.39
N ASP A 122 -1.60 9.12 16.33
CA ASP A 122 -2.72 9.25 17.27
C ASP A 122 -3.93 8.37 16.90
N ILE A 123 -3.89 7.71 15.74
CA ILE A 123 -5.02 6.93 15.24
C ILE A 123 -4.71 5.44 15.13
N LYS A 124 -5.73 4.62 15.36
CA LYS A 124 -5.67 3.20 15.04
C LYS A 124 -5.78 3.01 13.53
N LEU A 125 -4.75 2.40 12.95
CA LEU A 125 -4.74 1.95 11.56
C LEU A 125 -5.77 0.83 11.35
N PRO A 126 -6.44 0.75 10.19
CA PRO A 126 -7.29 -0.38 9.86
C PRO A 126 -6.54 -1.72 9.95
N PRO A 127 -7.20 -2.80 10.40
CA PRO A 127 -6.59 -4.12 10.44
C PRO A 127 -6.16 -4.57 9.04
N GLU A 128 -5.11 -5.41 8.98
CA GLU A 128 -4.72 -6.04 7.72
C GLU A 128 -5.85 -6.93 7.21
N ASN A 129 -6.16 -6.86 5.91
CA ASN A 129 -7.12 -7.80 5.35
C ASN A 129 -6.50 -9.20 5.36
N ARG A 130 -7.31 -10.26 5.50
CA ARG A 130 -6.80 -11.63 5.31
C ARG A 130 -6.07 -11.67 3.96
N PRO A 131 -4.86 -12.27 3.88
CA PRO A 131 -4.14 -12.37 2.63
C PRO A 131 -5.08 -12.99 1.61
N ARG A 132 -5.36 -12.25 0.52
CA ARG A 132 -5.98 -12.88 -0.64
C ARG A 132 -4.97 -13.92 -1.07
N ASN A 133 -5.31 -15.20 -0.92
CA ASN A 133 -4.50 -16.27 -1.48
C ASN A 133 -4.37 -15.97 -2.99
N HIS A 134 -3.19 -15.51 -3.41
CA HIS A 134 -2.78 -15.57 -4.80
C HIS A 134 -2.60 -17.06 -5.09
N ARG A 135 -3.70 -17.78 -5.35
CA ARG A 135 -3.63 -19.18 -5.77
C ARG A 135 -3.02 -19.18 -7.17
N LEU A 136 -1.70 -19.32 -7.24
CA LEU A 136 -0.98 -19.89 -8.38
C LEU A 136 -1.32 -21.38 -8.52
N GLY A 137 -2.61 -21.71 -8.58
CA GLY A 137 -3.08 -23.08 -8.38
C GLY A 137 -4.36 -23.36 -9.16
N LEU A 138 -4.45 -22.89 -10.40
CA LEU A 138 -5.43 -23.41 -11.35
C LEU A 138 -4.90 -24.61 -12.15
N TRP A 139 -3.60 -24.86 -12.15
CA TRP A 139 -2.99 -26.01 -12.84
C TRP A 139 -2.80 -27.26 -11.96
N VAL A 140 -2.65 -27.10 -10.64
CA VAL A 140 -2.42 -28.24 -9.72
C VAL A 140 -3.70 -29.01 -9.38
N VAL A 141 -4.88 -28.38 -9.46
CA VAL A 141 -6.15 -29.00 -9.02
C VAL A 141 -6.74 -29.95 -10.08
N LEU A 142 -6.29 -29.89 -11.33
CA LEU A 142 -6.82 -30.72 -12.42
C LEU A 142 -6.22 -32.14 -12.51
N LEU A 143 -5.11 -32.44 -11.83
CA LEU A 143 -4.47 -33.78 -11.90
C LEU A 143 -4.95 -34.78 -10.85
N HIS A 144 -5.78 -34.36 -9.88
CA HIS A 144 -6.26 -35.25 -8.81
C HIS A 144 -7.69 -35.76 -9.00
N ASN A 145 -8.33 -35.50 -10.15
CA ASN A 145 -9.70 -35.98 -10.40
C ASN A 145 -9.84 -36.62 -11.79
N VAL A 146 -9.03 -37.64 -12.07
CA VAL A 146 -9.37 -38.64 -13.09
C VAL A 146 -10.24 -39.68 -12.40
N PRO A 147 -11.52 -39.85 -12.78
CA PRO A 147 -12.36 -40.89 -12.21
C PRO A 147 -11.78 -42.26 -12.55
N ASN A 148 -11.37 -42.98 -11.51
CA ASN A 148 -10.99 -44.38 -11.58
C ASN A 148 -12.28 -45.18 -11.88
N HIS A 149 -12.52 -45.50 -13.15
CA HIS A 149 -13.66 -46.34 -13.53
C HIS A 149 -13.42 -47.73 -12.93
N SER A 150 -14.12 -47.96 -11.83
CA SER A 150 -14.02 -49.17 -11.04
C SER A 150 -14.62 -50.33 -11.84
N VAL A 151 -13.82 -51.37 -11.94
CA VAL A 151 -14.14 -52.74 -12.36
C VAL A 151 -15.52 -53.15 -11.82
N ALA A 152 -16.54 -53.14 -12.68
CA ALA A 152 -17.84 -53.72 -12.38
C ALA A 152 -17.75 -55.23 -12.64
N ARG A 153 -17.75 -56.01 -11.56
CA ARG A 153 -18.03 -57.45 -11.58
C ARG A 153 -19.41 -57.69 -12.18
N LYS A 154 -19.49 -58.49 -13.26
CA LYS A 154 -20.58 -59.44 -13.48
C LYS A 154 -20.01 -60.74 -14.08
N ALA A 155 -20.19 -61.82 -13.32
CA ALA A 155 -20.09 -63.18 -13.81
C ALA A 155 -21.36 -63.52 -14.60
N GLY A 156 -21.23 -64.30 -15.68
CA GLY A 156 -22.31 -65.08 -16.25
C GLY A 156 -22.49 -64.99 -17.76
N ALA A 157 -22.00 -66.03 -18.44
CA ALA A 157 -22.60 -66.71 -19.59
C ALA A 157 -22.34 -66.18 -21.03
N THR A 158 -21.55 -67.01 -21.73
CA THR A 158 -21.75 -67.47 -23.12
C THR A 158 -21.18 -66.64 -24.26
N GLY A 159 -20.22 -67.27 -24.96
CA GLY A 159 -20.18 -67.23 -26.42
C GLY A 159 -19.19 -66.27 -27.07
N GLU A 160 -18.24 -66.87 -27.78
CA GLU A 160 -17.63 -66.34 -29.01
C GLU A 160 -16.34 -65.51 -28.90
N LEU A 161 -15.22 -66.23 -29.07
CA LEU A 161 -13.90 -65.70 -29.36
C LEU A 161 -13.86 -65.23 -30.83
N VAL A 162 -13.95 -63.92 -31.06
CA VAL A 162 -13.62 -63.32 -32.37
C VAL A 162 -12.19 -62.83 -32.33
N ARG A 163 -11.35 -63.41 -33.19
CA ARG A 163 -9.93 -63.10 -33.38
C ARG A 163 -9.75 -61.69 -33.99
N PRO A 164 -8.68 -60.94 -33.67
CA PRO A 164 -8.38 -59.72 -34.40
C PRO A 164 -7.67 -60.07 -35.72
N GLU A 165 -8.30 -59.74 -36.85
CA GLU A 165 -7.67 -59.74 -38.17
C GLU A 165 -6.62 -58.63 -38.25
N ILE A 166 -5.40 -59.01 -38.62
CA ILE A 166 -4.30 -58.12 -38.97
C ILE A 166 -4.54 -57.69 -40.42
N PHE A 167 -5.00 -56.45 -40.64
CA PHE A 167 -5.07 -55.87 -41.98
C PHE A 167 -3.89 -54.93 -42.24
N LEU A 168 -2.90 -55.45 -42.97
CA LEU A 168 -1.86 -54.71 -43.65
C LEU A 168 -2.42 -54.07 -44.93
N GLY A 169 -2.21 -52.76 -45.12
CA GLY A 169 -2.42 -52.09 -46.41
C GLY A 169 -2.29 -50.57 -46.30
N ARG A 170 -1.08 -50.03 -46.47
CA ARG A 170 -0.62 -49.25 -47.66
C ARG A 170 -1.54 -48.09 -48.09
N THR A 171 -1.08 -46.87 -47.81
CA THR A 171 -0.95 -45.70 -48.72
C THR A 171 -0.15 -44.66 -47.92
N GLY A 172 1.08 -44.27 -48.28
CA GLY A 172 1.44 -43.53 -49.49
C GLY A 172 1.36 -42.03 -49.20
N TRP A 173 2.44 -41.43 -48.69
CA TRP A 173 2.62 -39.98 -48.63
C TRP A 173 3.91 -39.61 -49.37
N ILE A 174 3.73 -38.72 -50.33
CA ILE A 174 4.72 -38.09 -51.21
C ILE A 174 4.98 -36.68 -50.66
N GLU A 175 6.15 -36.15 -51.02
CA GLU A 175 6.79 -34.85 -50.72
C GLU A 175 7.71 -34.79 -49.49
#